data_AF-A0A1E1WKK0-F1
#
_entry.id   AF-A0A1E1WKK0-F1
#
_cell.length_a   1.000
_cell.length_b   1.000
_cell.length_c   1.000
_cell.angle_alpha   90.00
_cell.angle_beta   90.00
_cell.angle_gamma   90.00
#
_symmetry.space_group_name_H-M   'P 1'
#
loop_
_entity.id
_entity.type
_entity.pdbx_description
1 polymer ?
#
loop_
_entity_poly.entity_id
_entity_poly.type
_entity_poly.pdbx_seq_one_letter_code
_entity_poly.pdbx_strand_id
1 'polypeptide(L)'
;MNGLALRISSAGRRKSKNSYVFAPVDISKFIAESLVTKSSHVEIFTHSSNADEQLTILKNIVNEIATEQLCDHEDNTQALIQFLAIVFFHTEAKHPVKYFITRQITKNLNLQQAFSDSLADQINNVISVQTCLYKDYINVVSKLILCIENFPAGSAALKNIELTLAEYL
;
A
#
# COMPACT_ATOMS: atom_id res chain seq x y z
N MET A 1 2.94 17.65 -58.45
CA MET A 1 3.25 17.51 -57.02
C MET A 1 2.03 16.92 -56.33
N ASN A 2 1.99 15.59 -56.18
CA ASN A 2 0.87 14.88 -55.57
C ASN A 2 1.21 14.65 -54.10
N GLY A 3 0.55 15.41 -53.22
CA GLY A 3 0.69 15.26 -51.78
C GLY A 3 0.16 13.90 -51.33
N LEU A 4 1.09 12.99 -51.02
CA LEU A 4 0.83 11.76 -50.27
C LEU A 4 0.39 12.15 -48.86
N ALA A 5 -0.91 12.40 -48.67
CA ALA A 5 -1.52 12.37 -47.37
C ALA A 5 -1.49 10.92 -46.88
N LEU A 6 -0.48 10.59 -46.07
CA LEU A 6 -0.44 9.38 -45.26
C LEU A 6 -1.62 9.42 -44.29
N ARG A 7 -2.78 8.90 -44.74
CA ARG A 7 -3.87 8.51 -43.84
C ARG A 7 -3.34 7.36 -42.99
N ILE A 8 -2.97 7.67 -41.75
CA ILE A 8 -2.82 6.66 -40.71
C ILE A 8 -4.23 6.11 -40.47
N SER A 9 -4.60 5.08 -41.21
CA SER A 9 -5.69 4.20 -40.82
C SER A 9 -5.30 3.62 -39.47
N SER A 10 -5.97 4.05 -38.40
CA SER A 10 -5.89 3.43 -37.09
C SER A 10 -6.43 2.01 -37.19
N ALA A 11 -5.58 1.10 -37.69
CA ALA A 11 -5.84 -0.32 -37.68
C ALA A 11 -6.10 -0.71 -36.23
N GLY A 12 -7.32 -1.19 -35.97
CA GLY A 12 -7.83 -1.62 -34.68
C GLY A 12 -7.11 -2.86 -34.14
N ARG A 13 -5.84 -2.74 -33.79
CA ARG A 13 -5.22 -3.56 -32.76
C ARG A 13 -5.51 -2.85 -31.45
N ARG A 14 -6.46 -3.39 -30.69
CA ARG A 14 -6.59 -3.15 -29.25
C ARG A 14 -5.18 -3.16 -28.67
N LYS A 15 -4.61 -1.99 -28.38
CA LYS A 15 -3.42 -1.90 -27.52
C LYS A 15 -3.84 -2.64 -26.26
N SER A 16 -3.28 -3.82 -26.00
CA SER A 16 -3.50 -4.49 -24.72
C SER A 16 -3.15 -3.46 -23.67
N LYS A 17 -4.08 -3.22 -22.74
CA LYS A 17 -3.81 -2.40 -21.56
C LYS A 17 -2.45 -2.84 -21.02
N ASN A 18 -1.53 -1.89 -20.87
CA ASN A 18 -0.22 -2.15 -20.31
C ASN A 18 -0.42 -2.96 -19.02
N SER A 19 -0.17 -4.27 -19.04
CA SER A 19 -0.05 -5.00 -17.80
C SER A 19 1.20 -4.43 -17.16
N TYR A 20 1.03 -3.70 -16.07
CA TYR A 20 2.13 -3.23 -15.26
C TYR A 20 3.08 -4.41 -15.03
N VAL A 21 4.37 -4.25 -15.36
CA VAL A 21 5.44 -5.27 -15.20
C VAL A 21 5.79 -5.42 -13.70
N PHE A 22 4.79 -5.37 -12.84
CA PHE A 22 4.92 -5.40 -11.41
C PHE A 22 4.20 -6.66 -10.92
N ALA A 23 4.92 -7.47 -10.15
CA ALA A 23 4.34 -8.64 -9.50
C ALA A 23 3.26 -8.19 -8.51
N PRO A 24 2.19 -8.99 -8.31
CA PRO A 24 1.21 -8.70 -7.27
C PRO A 24 1.90 -8.64 -5.91
N VAL A 25 1.41 -7.75 -5.04
CA VAL A 25 1.90 -7.62 -3.67
C VAL A 25 1.51 -8.89 -2.91
N ASP A 26 2.52 -9.66 -2.52
CA ASP A 26 2.33 -10.85 -1.68
C ASP A 26 2.43 -10.44 -0.21
N ILE A 27 1.33 -10.62 0.53
CA ILE A 27 1.25 -10.36 1.96
C ILE A 27 1.27 -11.72 2.63
N SER A 28 2.21 -11.92 3.55
CA SER A 28 2.32 -13.17 4.31
C SER A 28 0.95 -13.59 4.85
N LYS A 29 0.53 -14.82 4.53
CA LYS A 29 -0.81 -15.36 4.82
C LYS A 29 -1.21 -15.21 6.29
N PHE A 30 -0.24 -15.29 7.20
CA PHE A 30 -0.44 -15.11 8.64
C PHE A 30 -0.96 -13.72 9.02
N ILE A 31 -0.51 -12.67 8.34
CA ILE A 31 -0.95 -11.29 8.60
C ILE A 31 -2.35 -11.10 8.01
N ALA A 32 -2.59 -11.64 6.82
CA ALA A 32 -3.89 -11.60 6.18
C ALA A 32 -4.97 -12.36 6.95
N GLU A 33 -4.71 -13.55 7.49
CA GLU A 33 -5.71 -14.37 8.20
C GLU A 33 -6.37 -13.65 9.39
N SER A 34 -5.63 -12.79 10.09
CA SER A 34 -6.16 -11.96 11.18
C SER A 34 -7.12 -10.83 10.74
N LEU A 35 -7.04 -10.43 9.47
CA LEU A 35 -7.83 -9.34 8.86
C LEU A 35 -8.91 -9.87 7.90
N VAL A 36 -8.70 -11.05 7.32
CA VAL A 36 -9.63 -11.76 6.41
C VAL A 36 -10.95 -12.06 7.11
N THR A 37 -10.94 -12.30 8.42
CA THR A 37 -12.18 -12.50 9.20
C THR A 37 -13.04 -11.24 9.31
N LYS A 38 -12.51 -10.05 8.97
CA LYS A 38 -13.18 -8.76 9.16
C LYS A 38 -13.68 -8.12 7.87
N SER A 39 -13.10 -8.40 6.69
CA SER A 39 -13.63 -7.85 5.43
C SER A 39 -13.42 -8.76 4.21
N SER A 40 -14.49 -8.88 3.40
CA SER A 40 -14.48 -9.66 2.15
C SER A 40 -13.48 -9.12 1.12
N HIS A 41 -13.16 -7.82 1.18
CA HIS A 41 -12.22 -7.18 0.27
C HIS A 41 -10.76 -7.58 0.52
N VAL A 42 -10.40 -7.91 1.76
CA VAL A 42 -9.04 -8.39 2.11
C VAL A 42 -8.80 -9.79 1.53
N GLU A 43 -9.81 -10.67 1.57
CA GLU A 43 -9.73 -12.01 0.99
C GLU A 43 -9.60 -11.97 -0.54
N ILE A 44 -10.33 -11.08 -1.20
CA ILE A 44 -10.23 -10.91 -2.66
C ILE A 44 -8.85 -10.33 -3.04
N PHE A 45 -8.27 -9.47 -2.19
CA PHE A 45 -6.93 -8.93 -2.42
C PHE A 45 -5.85 -10.00 -2.36
N THR A 46 -5.89 -10.92 -1.38
CA THR A 46 -4.87 -11.97 -1.22
C THR A 46 -4.92 -13.05 -2.31
N HIS A 47 -6.10 -13.28 -2.91
CA HIS A 47 -6.26 -14.23 -4.01
C HIS A 47 -6.08 -13.61 -5.39
N SER A 48 -5.91 -12.29 -5.48
CA SER A 48 -5.74 -11.61 -6.76
C SER A 48 -4.40 -11.96 -7.42
N SER A 49 -4.45 -12.16 -8.74
CA SER A 49 -3.30 -12.67 -9.51
C SER A 49 -2.47 -11.55 -10.15
N ASN A 50 -3.04 -10.34 -10.23
CA ASN A 50 -2.47 -9.21 -10.96
C ASN A 50 -2.49 -7.93 -10.12
N ALA A 51 -1.46 -7.09 -10.25
CA ALA A 51 -1.39 -5.79 -9.59
C ALA A 51 -2.55 -4.83 -9.98
N ASP A 52 -3.10 -4.96 -11.18
CA ASP A 52 -4.27 -4.18 -11.64
C ASP A 52 -5.56 -4.54 -10.90
N GLU A 53 -5.75 -5.82 -10.57
CA GLU A 53 -6.87 -6.30 -9.76
C GLU A 53 -6.73 -5.76 -8.33
N GLN A 54 -5.53 -5.87 -7.75
CA GLN A 54 -5.19 -5.31 -6.44
C GLN A 54 -5.50 -3.82 -6.34
N LEU A 55 -5.12 -3.03 -7.35
CA LEU A 55 -5.42 -1.59 -7.39
C LEU A 55 -6.93 -1.30 -7.47
N THR A 56 -7.69 -2.15 -8.16
CA THR A 56 -9.14 -1.98 -8.25
C THR A 56 -9.81 -2.29 -6.91
N ILE A 57 -9.35 -3.32 -6.22
CA ILE A 57 -9.82 -3.69 -4.88
C ILE A 57 -9.45 -2.58 -3.87
N LEU A 58 -8.24 -2.05 -3.91
CA LEU A 58 -7.82 -0.95 -3.04
C LEU A 58 -8.64 0.32 -3.26
N LYS A 59 -9.07 0.60 -4.49
CA LYS A 59 -10.01 1.71 -4.74
C LYS A 59 -11.35 1.47 -4.07
N ASN A 60 -11.87 0.24 -4.13
CA ASN A 60 -13.12 -0.11 -3.47
C ASN A 60 -12.99 0.05 -1.95
N ILE A 61 -11.89 -0.42 -1.36
CA ILE A 61 -11.60 -0.26 0.09
C ILE A 61 -11.56 1.23 0.48
N VAL A 62 -10.87 2.08 -0.29
CA VAL A 62 -10.82 3.52 0.01
C VAL A 62 -12.19 4.19 -0.12
N ASN A 63 -13.01 3.76 -1.08
CA ASN A 63 -14.38 4.26 -1.21
C ASN A 63 -15.27 3.79 -0.06
N GLU A 64 -15.09 2.55 0.41
CA GLU A 64 -15.77 1.99 1.56
C GLU A 64 -15.41 2.75 2.84
N ILE A 65 -14.12 3.01 3.10
CA ILE A 65 -13.66 3.86 4.20
C ILE A 65 -14.33 5.25 4.15
N ALA A 66 -14.38 5.87 2.97
CA ALA A 66 -15.03 7.17 2.80
C ALA A 66 -16.55 7.13 3.05
N THR A 67 -17.18 5.97 2.83
CA THR A 67 -18.63 5.77 3.01
C THR A 67 -18.96 5.40 4.45
N GLU A 68 -18.18 4.53 5.08
CA GLU A 68 -18.33 4.10 6.48
C GLU A 68 -18.08 5.24 7.47
N GLN A 69 -17.22 6.21 7.13
CA GLN A 69 -17.07 7.46 7.88
C GLN A 69 -18.37 8.28 8.01
N LEU A 70 -19.38 8.01 7.18
CA LEU A 70 -20.69 8.65 7.26
C LEU A 70 -21.67 7.87 8.16
N CYS A 71 -21.31 6.67 8.62
CA CYS A 71 -22.22 5.73 9.28
C CYS A 71 -21.74 5.23 10.66
N ASP A 72 -20.77 5.91 11.30
CA ASP A 72 -20.30 5.66 12.68
C ASP A 72 -19.78 4.23 12.98
N HIS A 73 -19.40 3.45 11.95
CA HIS A 73 -18.77 2.13 12.14
C HIS A 73 -17.23 2.24 12.21
N GLU A 74 -16.72 2.68 13.37
CA GLU A 74 -15.28 2.95 13.58
C GLU A 74 -14.40 1.68 13.50
N ASP A 75 -14.88 0.54 13.99
CA ASP A 75 -14.09 -0.71 14.09
C ASP A 75 -13.67 -1.28 12.73
N ASN A 76 -14.56 -1.26 11.73
CA ASN A 76 -14.27 -1.73 10.39
C ASN A 76 -13.33 -0.78 9.65
N THR A 77 -13.56 0.52 9.80
CA THR A 77 -12.72 1.57 9.20
C THR A 77 -11.27 1.42 9.70
N GLN A 78 -11.07 1.18 11.00
CA GLN A 78 -9.74 0.96 11.57
C GLN A 78 -9.06 -0.30 11.01
N ALA A 79 -9.79 -1.41 10.86
CA ALA A 79 -9.25 -2.64 10.27
C ALA A 79 -8.82 -2.44 8.81
N LEU A 80 -9.60 -1.69 8.02
CA LEU A 80 -9.26 -1.37 6.62
C LEU A 80 -8.04 -0.45 6.53
N ILE A 81 -7.90 0.53 7.43
CA ILE A 81 -6.72 1.39 7.50
C ILE A 81 -5.47 0.59 7.90
N GLN A 82 -5.60 -0.32 8.86
CA GLN A 82 -4.52 -1.22 9.26
C GLN A 82 -4.08 -2.10 8.08
N PHE A 83 -5.03 -2.64 7.32
CA PHE A 83 -4.74 -3.38 6.11
C PHE A 83 -3.99 -2.52 5.08
N LEU A 84 -4.41 -1.28 4.83
CA LEU A 84 -3.70 -0.37 3.93
C LEU A 84 -2.27 -0.11 4.38
N ALA A 85 -2.02 0.05 5.68
CA ALA A 85 -0.68 0.24 6.24
C ALA A 85 0.21 -0.99 6.02
N ILE A 86 -0.32 -2.19 6.23
CA ILE A 86 0.36 -3.46 5.96
C ILE A 86 0.71 -3.58 4.48
N VAL A 87 -0.27 -3.39 3.59
CA VAL A 87 -0.06 -3.44 2.14
C VAL A 87 1.05 -2.46 1.77
N PHE A 88 0.99 -1.22 2.25
CA PHE A 88 1.98 -0.18 1.97
C PHE A 88 3.39 -0.57 2.42
N PHE A 89 3.52 -1.16 3.61
CA PHE A 89 4.81 -1.56 4.18
C PHE A 89 5.45 -2.73 3.43
N HIS A 90 4.65 -3.72 3.01
CA HIS A 90 5.13 -4.90 2.29
C HIS A 90 5.35 -4.66 0.80
N THR A 91 4.77 -3.61 0.24
CA THR A 91 4.91 -3.28 -1.18
C THR A 91 6.33 -2.78 -1.52
N GLU A 92 6.86 -3.25 -2.65
CA GLU A 92 8.17 -2.84 -3.17
C GLU A 92 8.29 -1.35 -3.49
N ALA A 93 9.53 -0.87 -3.54
CA ALA A 93 9.84 0.48 -4.01
C ALA A 93 9.31 0.67 -5.44
N LYS A 94 8.69 1.83 -5.70
CA LYS A 94 8.13 2.23 -7.01
C LYS A 94 6.92 1.42 -7.51
N HIS A 95 6.37 0.53 -6.69
CA HIS A 95 5.17 -0.22 -7.07
C HIS A 95 3.93 0.70 -7.14
N PRO A 96 3.03 0.53 -8.13
CA PRO A 96 1.87 1.41 -8.31
C PRO A 96 0.90 1.38 -7.11
N VAL A 97 0.79 0.26 -6.40
CA VAL A 97 0.00 0.16 -5.15
C VAL A 97 0.51 1.13 -4.09
N LYS A 98 1.82 1.24 -3.90
CA LYS A 98 2.41 2.13 -2.89
C LYS A 98 2.08 3.59 -3.22
N TYR A 99 2.29 4.00 -4.47
CA TYR A 99 1.93 5.34 -4.94
C TYR A 99 0.44 5.63 -4.83
N PHE A 100 -0.42 4.64 -5.11
CA PHE A 100 -1.85 4.78 -4.94
C PHE A 100 -2.20 5.07 -3.48
N ILE A 101 -1.71 4.27 -2.54
CA ILE A 101 -1.96 4.44 -1.10
C ILE A 101 -1.43 5.79 -0.63
N THR A 102 -0.17 6.14 -0.95
CA THR A 102 0.42 7.46 -0.65
C THR A 102 -0.51 8.58 -1.10
N ARG A 103 -0.97 8.54 -2.36
CA ARG A 103 -1.83 9.59 -2.91
C ARG A 103 -3.18 9.69 -2.19
N GLN A 104 -3.80 8.56 -1.82
CA GLN A 104 -5.09 8.57 -1.14
C GLN A 104 -4.97 9.09 0.29
N ILE A 105 -3.97 8.61 1.04
CA ILE A 105 -3.73 9.05 2.42
C ILE A 105 -3.31 10.53 2.46
N THR A 106 -2.45 10.98 1.54
CA THR A 106 -2.06 12.40 1.47
C THR A 106 -3.25 13.32 1.18
N LYS A 107 -4.23 12.88 0.38
CA LYS A 107 -5.44 13.68 0.08
C LYS A 107 -6.45 13.70 1.22
N ASN A 108 -6.53 12.62 1.99
CA ASN A 108 -7.52 12.46 3.05
C ASN A 108 -6.88 12.72 4.41
N LEU A 109 -6.81 13.99 4.82
CA LEU A 109 -6.16 14.42 6.08
C LEU A 109 -6.66 13.64 7.30
N ASN A 110 -7.97 13.34 7.36
CA ASN A 110 -8.59 12.59 8.45
C ASN A 110 -8.04 11.16 8.61
N LEU A 111 -7.55 10.56 7.52
CA LEU A 111 -6.99 9.20 7.53
C LEU A 111 -5.50 9.18 7.87
N GLN A 112 -4.82 10.33 7.80
CA GLN A 112 -3.36 10.38 7.95
C GLN A 112 -2.90 9.92 9.32
N GLN A 113 -3.58 10.37 10.39
CA GLN A 113 -3.20 10.01 11.75
C GLN A 113 -3.38 8.50 11.99
N ALA A 114 -4.59 7.98 11.78
CA ALA A 114 -4.89 6.56 11.97
C ALA A 114 -4.00 5.64 11.10
N PHE A 115 -3.67 6.07 9.88
CA PHE A 115 -2.73 5.36 9.02
C PHE A 115 -1.30 5.42 9.56
N SER A 116 -0.85 6.57 10.06
CA SER A 116 0.49 6.73 10.64
C SER A 116 0.66 5.85 11.87
N ASP A 117 -0.35 5.79 12.74
CA ASP A 117 -0.34 4.97 13.94
C ASP A 117 -0.31 3.48 13.57
N SER A 118 -1.14 3.05 12.61
CA SER A 118 -1.12 1.67 12.10
C SER A 118 0.22 1.30 11.45
N LEU A 119 0.84 2.23 10.71
CA LEU A 119 2.16 2.01 10.10
C LEU A 119 3.27 1.94 11.15
N ALA A 120 3.20 2.77 12.21
CA ALA A 120 4.13 2.74 13.33
C ALA A 120 4.09 1.37 14.03
N ASP A 121 2.90 0.81 14.27
CA ASP A 121 2.74 -0.52 14.84
C ASP A 121 3.37 -1.61 13.97
N GLN A 122 3.17 -1.55 12.65
CA GLN A 122 3.81 -2.49 11.73
C GLN A 122 5.34 -2.38 11.75
N ILE A 123 5.87 -1.17 11.82
CA ILE A 123 7.33 -0.97 11.91
C ILE A 123 7.85 -1.53 13.24
N ASN A 124 7.20 -1.21 14.37
CA ASN A 124 7.56 -1.72 15.69
C ASN A 124 7.59 -3.25 15.72
N ASN A 125 6.59 -3.91 15.12
CA ASN A 125 6.55 -5.36 15.00
C ASN A 125 7.73 -5.93 14.21
N VAL A 126 8.23 -5.20 13.22
CA VAL A 126 9.36 -5.64 12.39
C VAL A 126 10.70 -5.41 13.08
N ILE A 127 10.89 -4.27 13.76
CA ILE A 127 12.16 -3.96 14.44
C ILE A 127 12.33 -4.69 15.78
N SER A 128 11.22 -5.07 16.44
CA SER A 128 11.25 -5.88 17.66
C SER A 128 11.75 -7.31 17.43
N VAL A 129 11.65 -7.82 16.20
CA VAL A 129 12.28 -9.07 15.80
C VAL A 129 13.74 -8.79 15.51
N GLN A 130 14.60 -9.04 16.49
CA GLN A 130 16.04 -8.78 16.39
C GLN A 130 16.64 -9.54 15.19
N THR A 131 17.16 -8.80 14.22
CA THR A 131 17.75 -9.37 13.01
C THR A 131 19.17 -9.83 13.28
N CYS A 132 19.42 -11.15 13.26
CA CYS A 132 20.76 -11.72 13.48
C CYS A 132 21.69 -11.58 12.26
N LEU A 133 21.15 -11.28 11.07
CA LEU A 133 21.88 -11.19 9.81
C LEU A 133 21.86 -9.77 9.25
N TYR A 134 23.03 -9.30 8.82
CA TYR A 134 23.21 -7.96 8.22
C TYR A 134 22.30 -7.71 6.99
N LYS A 135 22.05 -8.76 6.20
CA LYS A 135 21.15 -8.69 5.04
C LYS A 135 19.72 -8.33 5.43
N ASP A 136 19.24 -8.89 6.54
CA ASP A 136 17.89 -8.64 7.03
C ASP A 136 17.78 -7.24 7.62
N TYR A 137 18.81 -6.79 8.34
CA TYR A 137 18.94 -5.40 8.80
C TYR A 137 18.86 -4.40 7.63
N ILE A 138 19.66 -4.57 6.58
CA ILE A 138 19.60 -3.69 5.39
C ILE A 138 18.19 -3.67 4.79
N ASN A 139 17.54 -4.83 4.69
CA ASN A 139 16.20 -4.93 4.12
C ASN A 139 15.19 -4.14 4.95
N VAL A 140 15.26 -4.22 6.28
CA VAL A 140 14.41 -3.44 7.19
C VAL A 140 14.68 -1.95 7.02
N VAL A 141 15.93 -1.50 7.16
CA VAL A 141 16.30 -0.09 7.04
C VAL A 141 15.89 0.50 5.69
N SER A 142 16.09 -0.25 4.60
CA SER A 142 15.67 0.16 3.26
C SER A 142 14.15 0.37 3.17
N LYS A 143 13.35 -0.51 3.79
CA LYS A 143 11.88 -0.36 3.85
C LYS A 143 11.47 0.87 4.66
N LEU A 144 12.17 1.18 5.75
CA LEU A 144 11.89 2.36 6.58
C LEU A 144 12.11 3.66 5.80
N ILE A 145 13.23 3.77 5.08
CA ILE A 145 13.54 4.94 4.24
C ILE A 145 12.42 5.16 3.20
N LEU A 146 11.94 4.09 2.58
CA LEU A 146 10.84 4.13 1.61
C LEU A 146 9.48 4.50 2.21
N CYS A 147 9.33 4.47 3.54
CA CYS A 147 8.13 4.96 4.20
C CYS A 147 8.15 6.48 4.36
N ILE A 148 9.33 7.12 4.42
CA ILE A 148 9.48 8.57 4.60
C ILE A 148 9.36 9.31 3.26
N GLU A 149 9.89 8.73 2.18
CA GLU A 149 10.14 9.43 0.93
C GLU A 149 8.87 10.06 0.33
N ASN A 150 8.77 11.39 0.43
CA ASN A 150 7.65 12.22 -0.03
C ASN A 150 6.28 11.84 0.59
N PHE A 151 6.27 11.30 1.81
CA PHE A 151 5.04 10.86 2.46
C PHE A 151 4.93 11.35 3.93
N PRO A 152 4.14 12.40 4.20
CA PRO A 152 4.02 13.00 5.53
C PRO A 152 3.56 12.03 6.61
N ALA A 153 2.58 11.17 6.32
CA ALA A 153 2.09 10.17 7.26
C ALA A 153 3.16 9.11 7.61
N GLY A 154 4.01 8.74 6.65
CA GLY A 154 5.14 7.85 6.92
C GLY A 154 6.23 8.50 7.76
N SER A 155 6.48 9.80 7.57
CA SER A 155 7.36 10.57 8.47
C SER A 155 6.80 10.66 9.88
N ALA A 156 5.48 10.83 10.03
CA ALA A 156 4.82 10.84 11.33
C ALA A 156 4.90 9.47 12.02
N ALA A 157 4.68 8.39 11.27
CA ALA A 157 4.80 7.02 11.78
C ALA A 157 6.19 6.75 12.37
N LEU A 158 7.26 7.16 11.68
CA LEU A 158 8.63 7.00 12.17
C LEU A 158 8.96 7.88 13.38
N LYS A 159 8.35 9.06 13.46
CA LYS A 159 8.48 9.92 14.63
C LYS A 159 7.82 9.29 15.86
N ASN A 160 6.69 8.60 15.71
CA ASN A 160 6.01 7.91 16.80
C ASN A 160 6.85 6.79 17.43
N ILE A 161 7.87 6.29 16.71
CA ILE A 161 8.73 5.17 17.13
C ILE A 161 10.20 5.57 17.21
N GLU A 162 10.49 6.88 17.31
CA GLU A 162 11.86 7.40 17.23
C GLU A 162 12.80 6.78 18.27
N LEU A 163 12.29 6.50 19.47
CA LEU A 163 13.05 5.88 20.56
C LEU A 163 13.37 4.41 20.27
N THR A 164 12.37 3.62 19.89
CA THR A 164 12.56 2.19 19.58
C THR A 164 13.41 2.01 18.32
N LEU A 165 13.29 2.91 17.35
CA LEU A 165 14.13 2.94 16.16
C LEU A 165 15.59 3.27 16.50
N ALA A 166 15.83 4.21 17.42
CA ALA A 166 17.17 4.57 17.87
C ALA A 166 17.86 3.43 18.63
N GLU A 167 17.11 2.56 19.32
CA GLU A 167 17.64 1.35 19.96
C GLU A 167 17.97 0.25 18.94
N TYR A 168 17.27 0.21 17.81
CA TYR A 168 17.46 -0.78 16.76
C TYR A 168 18.63 -0.47 15.81
N LEU A 169 18.89 0.82 15.53
CA LEU A 169 19.91 1.29 14.58
C LEU A 169 21.31 1.38 15.19
#